data_AF-A0A1Q6ZU76-F1
#
_entry.id   AF-A0A1Q6ZU76-F1
#
_cell.length_a   1.000
_cell.length_b   1.000
_cell.length_c   1.000
_cell.angle_alpha   90.00
_cell.angle_beta   90.00
_cell.angle_gamma   90.00
#
_symmetry.space_group_name_H-M   'P 1'
#
loop_
_entity.id
_entity.type
_entity.pdbx_description
1 polymer ?
#
loop_
_entity_poly.entity_id
_entity_poly.type
_entity_poly.pdbx_seq_one_letter_code
_entity_poly.pdbx_strand_id
1 'polypeptide(L)'
;MTVLGHFSPAYIGYAAQQGVPAAGLLVPLSGVIATLGGLSVTLGYKAKLGAWLLVLFLVPVTLMMHNFWAVTDPMMRGMQIAMFMKNVSMLGAALLITHFGAGPLSLDARRDINRPS
;
A
#
# COMPACT_ATOMS: atom_id res chain seq x y z
N MET A 1 -5.85 1.29 -8.89
CA MET A 1 -6.37 0.03 -8.30
C MET A 1 -7.40 0.37 -7.25
N THR A 2 -8.53 -0.34 -7.23
CA THR A 2 -9.56 -0.25 -6.20
C THR A 2 -9.40 -1.43 -5.21
N VAL A 3 -9.93 -1.30 -3.99
CA VAL A 3 -9.90 -2.38 -2.99
C VAL A 3 -10.57 -3.65 -3.53
N LEU A 4 -11.72 -3.51 -4.20
CA LEU A 4 -12.48 -4.63 -4.76
C LEU A 4 -11.70 -5.42 -5.82
N GLY A 5 -10.79 -4.76 -6.54
CA GLY A 5 -9.96 -5.43 -7.55
C GLY A 5 -9.14 -6.59 -6.98
N HIS A 6 -8.70 -6.51 -5.72
CA HIS A 6 -7.87 -7.53 -5.05
C HIS A 6 -8.59 -8.87 -4.83
N PHE A 7 -9.92 -8.89 -4.95
CA PHE A 7 -10.74 -10.08 -4.77
C PHE A 7 -11.27 -10.63 -6.11
N SER A 8 -10.92 -9.98 -7.22
CA SER A 8 -11.39 -10.39 -8.54
C SER A 8 -10.45 -11.44 -9.18
N PRO A 9 -11.00 -12.48 -9.83
CA PRO A 9 -10.19 -13.47 -10.56
C PRO A 9 -9.32 -12.85 -11.65
N ALA A 10 -9.82 -11.82 -12.33
CA ALA A 10 -9.10 -11.12 -13.38
C ALA A 10 -7.79 -10.50 -12.87
N TYR A 11 -7.84 -9.86 -11.69
CA TYR A 11 -6.66 -9.21 -11.13
C TYR A 11 -5.67 -10.21 -10.54
N ILE A 12 -6.16 -11.28 -9.92
CA ILE A 12 -5.32 -12.41 -9.49
C ILE A 12 -4.57 -13.01 -10.69
N GLY A 13 -5.27 -13.21 -11.81
CA GLY A 13 -4.69 -13.71 -13.05
C GLY A 13 -3.63 -12.77 -13.63
N TYR A 14 -3.92 -11.46 -13.65
CA TYR A 14 -2.93 -10.45 -14.04
C TYR A 14 -1.68 -10.49 -13.14
N ALA A 15 -1.86 -10.61 -11.82
CA ALA A 15 -0.75 -10.70 -10.89
C ALA A 15 0.11 -11.96 -11.09
N ALA A 16 -0.52 -13.09 -11.37
CA ALA A 16 0.19 -14.32 -11.70
C ALA A 16 1.03 -14.18 -12.98
N GLN A 17 0.51 -13.53 -14.02
CA GLN A 17 1.24 -13.27 -15.27
C GLN A 17 2.48 -12.38 -15.07
N GLN A 18 2.44 -11.52 -14.06
CA GLN A 18 3.56 -10.65 -13.66
C GLN A 18 4.53 -11.33 -12.69
N GLY A 19 4.36 -12.64 -12.42
CA GLY A 19 5.28 -13.43 -11.62
C GLY A 19 5.07 -13.39 -10.12
N VAL A 20 3.91 -12.91 -9.64
CA VAL A 20 3.59 -12.95 -8.20
C VAL A 20 3.36 -14.41 -7.76
N PRO A 21 4.17 -14.95 -6.83
CA PRO A 21 4.00 -16.32 -6.35
C PRO A 21 2.70 -16.43 -5.56
N ALA A 22 2.01 -17.59 -5.66
CA ALA A 22 0.76 -17.83 -4.94
C ALA A 22 -0.24 -16.65 -5.04
N ALA A 23 -0.38 -16.05 -6.24
CA ALA A 23 -1.18 -14.84 -6.46
C ALA A 23 -2.63 -14.96 -5.93
N GLY A 24 -3.22 -16.16 -5.99
CA GLY A 24 -4.56 -16.42 -5.44
C GLY A 24 -4.70 -16.18 -3.94
N LEU A 25 -3.60 -16.23 -3.18
CA LEU A 25 -3.56 -15.92 -1.76
C LEU A 25 -2.99 -14.52 -1.49
N LEU A 26 -1.85 -14.18 -2.12
CA LEU A 26 -1.15 -12.94 -1.82
C LEU A 26 -1.92 -11.70 -2.26
N VAL A 27 -2.65 -11.77 -3.38
CA VAL A 27 -3.40 -10.61 -3.90
C VAL A 27 -4.57 -10.26 -2.98
N PRO A 28 -5.49 -11.17 -2.60
CA PRO A 28 -6.52 -10.86 -1.61
C PRO A 28 -5.95 -10.38 -0.28
N LEU A 29 -4.89 -11.04 0.23
CA LEU A 29 -4.23 -10.66 1.48
C LEU A 29 -3.69 -9.22 1.42
N SER A 30 -3.04 -8.85 0.31
CA SER A 30 -2.53 -7.50 0.10
C SER A 30 -3.65 -6.45 0.09
N GLY A 31 -4.83 -6.78 -0.44
CA GLY A 31 -6.02 -5.93 -0.37
C GLY A 31 -6.50 -5.68 1.06
N VAL A 32 -6.48 -6.71 1.91
CA VAL A 32 -6.80 -6.59 3.35
C VAL A 32 -5.76 -5.72 4.06
N ILE A 33 -4.47 -5.97 3.84
CA ILE A 33 -3.35 -5.20 4.43
C ILE A 33 -3.46 -3.73 4.04
N ALA A 34 -3.66 -3.43 2.75
CA ALA A 34 -3.79 -2.07 2.26
C ALA A 34 -5.00 -1.34 2.85
N THR A 35 -6.13 -2.04 2.99
CA THR A 35 -7.36 -1.48 3.59
C THR A 35 -7.17 -1.17 5.07
N LEU A 36 -6.64 -2.13 5.84
CA LEU A 36 -6.38 -1.93 7.27
C LEU A 36 -5.32 -0.85 7.51
N GLY A 37 -4.24 -0.86 6.74
CA GLY A 37 -3.19 0.15 6.80
C GLY A 37 -3.70 1.55 6.46
N GLY A 38 -4.47 1.67 5.38
CA GLY A 38 -5.08 2.91 4.96
C GLY A 38 -6.03 3.47 6.02
N LEU A 39 -6.96 2.65 6.54
CA LEU A 39 -7.89 3.08 7.58
C LEU A 39 -7.18 3.50 8.87
N SER A 40 -6.17 2.74 9.30
CA SER A 40 -5.36 3.06 10.48
C SER A 40 -4.67 4.41 10.35
N VAL A 41 -4.08 4.71 9.18
CA VAL A 41 -3.43 5.98 8.90
C VAL A 41 -4.45 7.12 8.81
N THR A 42 -5.55 6.96 8.06
CA THR A 42 -6.55 8.01 7.86
C THR A 42 -7.27 8.38 9.15
N LEU A 43 -7.60 7.40 9.99
CA LEU A 43 -8.24 7.65 11.29
C LEU A 43 -7.23 8.07 12.37
N GLY A 44 -5.93 7.95 12.09
CA GLY A 44 -4.88 8.19 13.07
C GLY A 44 -4.98 7.24 14.27
N TYR A 45 -5.42 6.00 14.05
CA TYR A 45 -5.49 4.96 15.07
C TYR A 45 -4.39 3.94 14.86
N LYS A 46 -3.44 3.84 15.78
CA LYS A 46 -2.19 3.09 15.61
C LYS A 46 -1.48 3.44 14.30
N ALA A 47 -1.41 4.72 13.95
CA ALA A 47 -1.01 5.15 12.60
C ALA A 47 0.39 4.64 12.19
N LYS A 48 1.33 4.51 13.13
CA LYS A 48 2.65 3.93 12.86
C LYS A 48 2.57 2.47 12.38
N LEU A 49 1.70 1.67 12.99
CA LEU A 49 1.46 0.28 12.58
C LEU A 49 0.78 0.24 11.21
N GLY A 50 -0.24 1.06 10.99
CA GLY A 50 -0.89 1.19 9.69
C GLY A 50 0.08 1.59 8.57
N ALA A 51 0.98 2.53 8.85
CA ALA A 51 2.00 2.95 7.92
C ALA A 51 3.00 1.82 7.59
N TRP A 52 3.40 1.01 8.57
CA TRP A 52 4.21 -0.19 8.30
C TRP A 52 3.50 -1.23 7.44
N LEU A 53 2.18 -1.43 7.62
CA LEU A 53 1.38 -2.28 6.74
C LEU A 53 1.37 -1.74 5.30
N LEU A 54 1.25 -0.43 5.13
CA LEU A 54 1.34 0.21 3.80
C LEU A 54 2.73 0.07 3.18
N VAL A 55 3.82 0.20 3.95
CA VAL A 55 5.18 -0.04 3.46
C VAL A 55 5.32 -1.48 2.97
N LEU A 56 4.88 -2.45 3.78
CA LEU A 56 4.94 -3.88 3.44
C LEU A 56 4.12 -4.20 2.18
N PHE A 57 3.01 -3.51 1.96
CA PHE A 57 2.21 -3.62 0.74
C PHE A 57 2.90 -2.98 -0.47
N LEU A 58 3.38 -1.74 -0.32
CA LEU A 58 3.86 -0.91 -1.43
C LEU A 58 5.18 -1.39 -2.02
N VAL A 59 6.12 -1.90 -1.22
CA VAL A 59 7.42 -2.35 -1.72
C VAL A 59 7.29 -3.49 -2.76
N PRO A 60 6.68 -4.66 -2.44
CA PRO A 60 6.60 -5.76 -3.39
C PRO A 60 5.73 -5.43 -4.60
N VAL A 61 4.58 -4.78 -4.42
CA VAL A 61 3.69 -4.45 -5.55
C VAL A 61 4.38 -3.50 -6.53
N THR A 62 5.18 -2.56 -6.05
CA THR A 62 5.90 -1.59 -6.89
C THR A 62 7.01 -2.25 -7.69
N LEU A 63 7.79 -3.13 -7.05
CA LEU A 63 8.91 -3.81 -7.70
C LEU A 63 8.48 -4.94 -8.63
N MET A 64 7.36 -5.61 -8.36
CA MET A 64 6.88 -6.74 -9.17
C MET A 64 5.87 -6.32 -10.23
N MET A 65 4.90 -5.48 -9.90
CA MET A 65 3.78 -5.17 -10.80
C MET A 65 4.01 -3.93 -11.66
N HIS A 66 4.94 -3.06 -11.26
CA HIS A 66 5.24 -1.80 -11.92
C HIS A 66 6.73 -1.69 -12.32
N ASN A 67 7.34 -2.83 -12.64
CA ASN A 67 8.71 -2.97 -13.11
C ASN A 67 8.90 -2.42 -14.53
N PHE A 68 8.76 -1.11 -14.70
CA PHE A 68 8.82 -0.45 -16.02
C PHE A 68 10.08 -0.77 -16.83
N TRP A 69 11.19 -1.14 -16.17
CA TRP A 69 12.44 -1.57 -16.80
C TRP A 69 12.32 -2.87 -17.60
N ALA A 70 11.33 -3.71 -17.30
CA ALA A 70 11.06 -4.95 -18.04
C ALA A 70 10.13 -4.75 -19.25
N VAL A 71 9.58 -3.54 -19.45
CA VAL A 71 8.61 -3.26 -20.52
C VAL A 71 9.34 -2.75 -21.77
N THR A 72 9.13 -3.39 -22.92
CA THR A 72 9.74 -3.03 -24.21
C THR A 72 8.93 -1.98 -24.96
N ASP A 73 7.60 -2.07 -24.92
CA ASP A 73 6.70 -1.12 -25.58
C ASP A 73 6.79 0.28 -24.93
N PRO A 74 7.09 1.36 -25.69
CA PRO A 74 7.28 2.71 -25.14
C PRO A 74 6.06 3.29 -24.43
N MET A 75 4.86 3.02 -24.95
CA MET A 75 3.62 3.56 -24.38
C MET A 75 3.28 2.87 -23.06
N MET A 76 3.38 1.54 -23.02
CA MET A 76 3.22 0.75 -21.80
C MET A 76 4.30 1.08 -20.76
N ARG A 77 5.54 1.32 -21.19
CA ARG A 77 6.62 1.73 -20.28
C ARG A 77 6.30 3.06 -19.60
N GLY A 78 5.80 4.05 -20.34
CA GLY A 78 5.39 5.33 -19.78
C GLY A 78 4.30 5.19 -18.70
N MET A 79 3.30 4.34 -18.97
CA MET A 79 2.25 4.02 -17.99
C MET A 79 2.82 3.35 -16.73
N GLN A 80 3.77 2.41 -16.87
CA GLN A 80 4.38 1.73 -15.72
C GLN A 80 5.28 2.65 -14.90
N ILE A 81 5.99 3.60 -15.54
CA ILE A 81 6.76 4.63 -14.83
C ILE A 81 5.81 5.47 -13.96
N ALA A 82 4.67 5.91 -14.50
CA ALA A 82 3.69 6.69 -13.75
C ALA A 82 3.14 5.92 -12.53
N MET A 83 2.81 4.63 -12.70
CA MET A 83 2.33 3.78 -11.60
C MET A 83 3.42 3.52 -10.56
N PHE A 84 4.66 3.29 -11.00
CA PHE A 84 5.81 3.12 -10.12
C PHE A 84 6.03 4.37 -9.27
N MET A 85 6.11 5.55 -9.89
CA MET A 85 6.31 6.82 -9.20
C MET A 85 5.17 7.16 -8.26
N LYS A 86 3.92 6.88 -8.66
CA LYS A 86 2.76 7.00 -7.75
C LYS A 86 2.98 6.18 -6.48
N ASN A 87 3.43 4.93 -6.59
CA ASN A 87 3.65 4.10 -5.42
C ASN A 87 4.88 4.52 -4.60
N VAL A 88 5.95 4.99 -5.23
CA VAL A 88 7.12 5.55 -4.53
C VAL A 88 6.72 6.76 -3.70
N SER A 89 5.90 7.67 -4.25
CA SER A 89 5.39 8.82 -3.50
C SER A 89 4.55 8.39 -2.29
N MET A 90 3.67 7.40 -2.45
CA MET A 90 2.89 6.84 -1.34
C MET A 90 3.78 6.14 -0.30
N LEU A 91 4.84 5.46 -0.74
CA LEU A 91 5.80 4.80 0.15
C LEU A 91 6.56 5.84 0.97
N GLY A 92 7.01 6.92 0.35
CA GLY A 92 7.64 8.05 1.04
C GLY A 92 6.72 8.65 2.11
N ALA A 93 5.44 8.88 1.77
CA ALA A 93 4.45 9.35 2.74
C ALA A 93 4.24 8.36 3.91
N ALA A 94 4.14 7.06 3.62
CA ALA A 94 4.03 6.04 4.65
C ALA A 94 5.25 6.03 5.57
N LEU A 95 6.48 6.12 5.04
CA LEU A 95 7.72 6.18 5.82
C LEU A 95 7.81 7.45 6.69
N LEU A 96 7.30 8.59 6.24
CA LEU A 96 7.20 9.77 7.09
C LEU A 96 6.27 9.49 8.29
N ILE A 97 5.15 8.81 8.06
CA ILE A 97 4.19 8.47 9.13
C ILE A 97 4.74 7.40 10.08
N THR A 98 5.55 6.44 9.60
CA THR A 98 6.21 5.49 10.52
C THR A 98 7.14 6.20 11.49
N HIS A 99 7.83 7.25 11.03
CA HIS A 99 8.72 8.06 11.86
C HIS A 99 7.95 9.02 12.79
N PHE A 100 7.15 9.92 12.22
CA PHE A 100 6.50 11.01 12.97
C PHE A 100 5.20 10.58 13.68
N GLY A 101 4.55 9.51 13.24
CA GLY A 101 3.25 9.09 13.78
C GLY A 101 2.07 9.94 13.26
N ALA A 102 0.96 9.89 13.98
CA ALA A 102 -0.26 10.61 13.62
C ALA A 102 -0.24 12.06 14.16
N GLY A 103 -0.87 12.99 13.43
CA GLY A 103 -0.99 14.38 13.86
C GLY A 103 -1.91 14.61 15.07
N PRO A 104 -2.02 15.85 15.58
CA PRO A 104 -2.76 16.20 16.79
C PRO A 104 -4.29 15.96 16.71
N LEU A 105 -4.85 15.81 15.51
CA LEU A 105 -6.27 15.48 15.30
C LEU A 105 -6.55 13.96 15.30
N SER A 106 -5.56 13.13 15.57
CA SER A 106 -5.67 11.67 15.52
C SER A 106 -6.46 11.05 16.68
N LEU A 107 -7.02 9.85 16.46
CA LEU A 107 -7.63 9.06 17.53
C LEU A 107 -6.62 8.66 18.61
N ASP A 108 -5.36 8.44 18.23
CA ASP A 108 -4.26 8.20 19.16
C ASP A 108 -4.07 9.41 20.11
N ALA A 109 -4.01 10.64 19.58
CA ALA A 109 -3.89 11.85 20.39
C ALA A 109 -5.05 12.06 21.37
N ARG A 110 -6.29 11.75 20.94
CA ARG A 110 -7.48 11.82 21.81
C ARG A 110 -7.45 10.80 22.94
N ARG A 111 -6.85 9.63 22.72
CA ARG A 111 -6.71 8.59 23.75
C ARG A 111 -5.69 9.00 24.81
N ASP A 112 -4.57 9.59 24.40
CA ASP A 112 -3.51 9.98 25.32
C ASP A 112 -3.94 11.14 26.24
N ILE A 113 -4.75 12.08 25.76
CA ILE A 113 -5.36 13.13 26.60
C ILE A 113 -6.25 12.55 27.71
N ASN A 114 -6.89 11.40 27.49
CA ASN A 114 -7.87 10.81 28.41
C ASN A 114 -7.27 9.73 29.35
N ARG A 115 -5.95 9.52 29.38
CA ARG A 115 -5.33 8.58 30.34
C ARG A 115 -4.98 9.30 31.66
N PRO A 116 -5.61 8.93 32.79
CA PRO A 116 -5.15 9.42 34.10
C PRO A 116 -3.77 8.82 34.41
N SER A 117 -2.86 9.67 34.90
CA SER A 117 -1.47 9.35 35.28
C SER A 117 -1.38 8.35 36.42
#